data_AF-I1Q6R9-F1
#
_entry.id   AF-I1Q6R9-F1
#
_cell.length_a   1.000
_cell.length_b   1.000
_cell.length_c   1.000
_cell.angle_alpha   90.00
_cell.angle_beta   90.00
_cell.angle_gamma   90.00
#
_symmetry.space_group_name_H-M   'P 1'
#
loop_
_entity.id
_entity.type
_entity.pdbx_description
1 polymer ?
#
loop_
_entity_poly.entity_id
_entity_poly.type
_entity_poly.pdbx_seq_one_letter_code
_entity_poly.pdbx_strand_id
1 'polypeptide(L)'
;LVCALLSGGKYAEKVVGLAGQLLSVPEGVSLTDAAGLPEVACTIWSTAWRIILIHCGSSGIGTFAIQIAKQLGIKVFVTVG
;
A
#
# COMPACT_ATOMS: atom_id res chain seq x y z
N LEU A 1 15.59 -5.78 7.51
CA LEU A 1 14.30 -5.67 8.24
C LEU A 1 13.16 -5.92 7.26
N VAL A 2 12.00 -6.37 7.74
CA VAL A 2 10.86 -6.72 6.87
C VAL A 2 9.57 -6.07 7.38
N CYS A 3 8.61 -5.87 6.48
CA CYS A 3 7.22 -5.58 6.79
C CYS A 3 6.32 -6.61 6.10
N ALA A 4 5.07 -6.75 6.56
CA ALA A 4 4.17 -7.78 6.04
C ALA A 4 2.71 -7.35 6.15
N LEU A 5 1.89 -7.87 5.24
CA LEU A 5 0.43 -7.79 5.33
C LEU A 5 -0.10 -9.09 5.92
N LEU A 6 -0.69 -9.01 7.12
CA LEU A 6 -1.26 -10.15 7.84
C LEU A 6 -2.79 -10.05 7.91
N SER A 7 -3.45 -11.22 7.84
CA SER A 7 -4.91 -11.35 7.95
C SER A 7 -5.46 -11.00 9.34
N GLY A 8 -4.64 -11.07 10.39
CA GLY A 8 -5.04 -10.75 11.76
C GLY A 8 -3.90 -10.88 12.76
N GLY A 9 -4.18 -10.58 14.04
CA GLY A 9 -3.22 -10.76 15.16
C GLY A 9 -2.04 -9.78 15.18
N LYS A 10 -2.07 -8.73 14.35
CA LYS A 10 -0.92 -7.85 14.08
C LYS A 10 -0.62 -6.78 15.14
N TYR A 11 -1.58 -6.46 16.01
CA TYR A 11 -1.35 -5.62 17.20
C TYR A 11 -0.76 -6.46 18.34
N ALA A 12 0.49 -6.88 18.18
CA ALA A 12 1.21 -7.69 19.14
C ALA A 12 2.71 -7.39 19.05
N GLU A 13 3.44 -7.68 20.13
CA GLU A 13 4.91 -7.54 20.14
C GLU A 13 5.60 -8.57 19.22
N LYS A 14 4.94 -9.71 18.99
CA LYS A 14 5.41 -10.78 18.12
C LYS A 14 4.23 -11.41 17.38
N VAL A 15 4.46 -11.74 16.11
CA VAL A 15 3.45 -12.29 15.21
C VAL A 15 4.08 -13.37 14.34
N VAL A 16 3.28 -14.36 13.95
CA VAL A 16 3.68 -15.37 12.97
C VAL A 16 3.20 -14.92 11.60
N GLY A 17 4.12 -14.82 10.64
CA GLY A 17 3.81 -14.48 9.25
C GLY A 17 4.30 -15.57 8.29
N LEU A 18 3.63 -15.71 7.14
CA LEU A 18 4.09 -16.58 6.08
C LEU A 18 5.28 -15.95 5.36
N ALA A 19 6.32 -16.72 5.09
CA ALA A 19 7.53 -16.22 4.43
C ALA A 19 7.24 -15.52 3.09
N GLY A 20 6.26 -16.02 2.32
CA GLY A 20 5.83 -15.42 1.05
C GLY A 20 5.09 -14.08 1.16
N GLN A 21 4.70 -13.65 2.38
CA GLN A 21 4.04 -12.36 2.65
C GLN A 21 5.01 -11.32 3.23
N LEU A 22 6.30 -11.67 3.36
CA LEU A 22 7.32 -10.77 3.86
C LEU A 22 7.87 -9.90 2.71
N LEU A 23 7.89 -8.59 2.94
CA LEU A 23 8.44 -7.59 2.04
C LEU A 23 9.69 -7.00 2.68
N SER A 24 10.74 -6.81 1.88
CA SER A 24 11.93 -6.10 2.35
C SER A 24 11.61 -4.63 2.57
N VAL A 25 12.09 -4.07 3.68
CA VAL A 25 11.98 -2.63 3.92
C VAL A 25 12.85 -1.89 2.90
N PRO A 26 12.30 -0.91 2.16
CA PRO A 26 13.07 -0.12 1.20
C PRO A 26 14.20 0.67 1.86
N GLU A 27 15.28 0.89 1.12
CA GLU A 27 16.40 1.70 1.59
C GLU A 27 15.97 3.14 1.87
N GLY A 28 16.45 3.71 2.98
CA GLY A 28 16.13 5.08 3.39
C GLY A 28 14.72 5.29 3.98
N VAL A 29 13.90 4.24 4.09
CA VAL A 29 12.55 4.31 4.68
C VAL A 29 12.57 3.83 6.13
N SER A 30 11.98 4.62 7.03
CA SER A 30 11.85 4.25 8.44
C SER A 30 10.99 2.99 8.61
N LEU A 31 11.20 2.23 9.69
CA LEU A 31 10.34 1.06 9.98
C LEU A 31 8.86 1.44 10.11
N THR A 32 8.59 2.59 10.71
CA THR A 32 7.23 3.10 10.94
C THR A 32 6.53 3.40 9.62
N ASP A 33 7.21 4.08 8.69
CA ASP A 33 6.63 4.39 7.38
C ASP A 33 6.50 3.12 6.52
N ALA A 34 7.51 2.25 6.59
CA ALA A 34 7.51 0.98 5.85
C ALA A 34 6.37 0.05 6.28
N ALA A 35 5.90 0.14 7.52
CA ALA A 35 4.76 -0.64 8.02
C ALA A 35 3.43 -0.24 7.34
N GLY A 36 3.32 0.97 6.79
CA GLY A 36 2.13 1.44 6.08
C GLY A 36 2.04 0.99 4.61
N LEU A 37 3.15 0.51 4.04
CA LEU A 37 3.24 0.16 2.61
C LEU A 37 2.51 -1.14 2.22
N PRO A 38 2.59 -2.26 2.98
CA PRO A 38 2.07 -3.55 2.52
C PRO A 38 0.58 -3.53 2.17
N GLU A 39 -0.25 -2.91 3.00
CA GLU A 39 -1.70 -2.82 2.79
C GLU A 39 -1.99 -2.08 1.47
N VAL A 40 -1.56 -0.83 1.35
CA VAL A 40 -1.88 0.02 0.20
C VAL A 40 -1.30 -0.54 -1.10
N ALA A 41 -0.10 -1.12 -1.06
CA ALA A 41 0.56 -1.70 -2.22
C ALA A 41 -0.18 -2.94 -2.71
N CYS A 42 -0.48 -3.91 -1.83
CA CYS A 42 -1.21 -5.11 -2.21
C CYS A 42 -2.64 -4.80 -2.67
N THR A 43 -3.32 -3.84 -2.02
CA THR A 43 -4.65 -3.40 -2.45
C THR A 43 -4.60 -2.88 -3.89
N ILE A 44 -3.72 -1.92 -4.20
CA ILE A 44 -3.69 -1.31 -5.53
C ILE A 44 -3.17 -2.30 -6.58
N TRP A 45 -2.15 -3.09 -6.26
CA TRP A 45 -1.58 -4.05 -7.20
C TRP A 45 -2.56 -5.17 -7.61
N SER A 46 -3.48 -5.55 -6.72
CA SER A 46 -4.50 -6.56 -7.01
C SER A 46 -5.73 -6.02 -7.73
N THR A 47 -5.83 -4.70 -7.95
CA THR A 47 -6.93 -4.09 -8.71
C THR A 47 -6.65 -4.09 -10.21
N ALA A 48 -7.71 -4.02 -11.03
CA ALA A 48 -7.56 -3.81 -12.46
C ALA A 48 -7.02 -2.40 -12.74
N TRP A 49 -5.94 -2.30 -13.53
CA TRP A 49 -5.25 -1.05 -13.90
C TRP A 49 -6.02 -0.16 -14.89
N ARG A 50 -7.30 0.10 -14.62
CA ARG A 50 -8.18 0.95 -15.44
C ARG A 50 -8.81 2.05 -14.58
N ILE A 51 -7.98 2.79 -13.84
CA ILE A 51 -8.50 3.76 -12.87
C ILE A 51 -8.64 5.13 -13.52
N ILE A 52 -9.90 5.52 -13.75
CA ILE A 52 -10.26 6.87 -14.21
C ILE A 52 -10.74 7.71 -13.01
N LEU A 53 -11.32 7.11 -11.96
CA LEU A 53 -11.83 7.82 -10.80
C LEU A 53 -11.38 7.16 -9.47
N ILE A 54 -10.66 7.91 -8.64
CA ILE A 54 -10.22 7.52 -7.29
C ILE A 54 -11.06 8.29 -6.27
N HIS A 55 -11.81 7.58 -5.44
CA HIS A 55 -12.47 8.20 -4.30
C HIS A 55 -11.54 8.25 -3.07
N CYS A 56 -11.81 9.20 -2.17
CA CYS A 56 -11.03 9.41 -0.95
C CYS A 56 -9.52 9.54 -1.23
N GLY A 57 -9.15 10.42 -2.16
CA GLY A 57 -7.77 10.57 -2.64
C GLY A 57 -6.73 10.96 -1.59
N SER A 58 -7.16 11.54 -0.46
CA SER A 58 -6.31 11.90 0.68
C SER A 58 -6.03 10.72 1.63
N SER A 59 -6.66 9.55 1.42
CA SER A 59 -6.41 8.34 2.20
C SER A 59 -5.09 7.66 1.83
N GLY A 60 -4.61 6.72 2.64
CA GLY A 60 -3.41 5.93 2.32
C GLY A 60 -3.53 5.17 1.00
N ILE A 61 -4.67 4.51 0.77
CA ILE A 61 -4.94 3.82 -0.50
C ILE A 61 -5.03 4.83 -1.66
N GLY A 62 -5.75 5.93 -1.47
CA GLY A 62 -5.94 6.96 -2.50
C GLY A 62 -4.62 7.60 -2.94
N THR A 63 -3.80 8.03 -1.98
CA THR A 63 -2.49 8.66 -2.24
C THR A 63 -1.52 7.68 -2.90
N PHE A 64 -1.53 6.40 -2.52
CA PHE A 64 -0.72 5.37 -3.18
C PHE A 64 -1.20 5.11 -4.62
N ALA A 65 -2.52 4.97 -4.83
CA ALA A 65 -3.12 4.77 -6.15
C ALA A 65 -2.77 5.89 -7.13
N ILE A 66 -2.82 7.15 -6.68
CA ILE A 66 -2.47 8.33 -7.49
C ILE A 66 -1.01 8.27 -7.94
N GLN A 67 -0.09 7.90 -7.04
CA GLN A 67 1.34 7.79 -7.36
C GLN A 67 1.60 6.72 -8.42
N ILE A 68 1.01 5.52 -8.25
CA ILE A 68 1.19 4.44 -9.23
C ILE A 68 0.53 4.77 -10.57
N ALA A 69 -0.68 5.32 -10.56
CA ALA A 69 -1.38 5.69 -11.79
C ALA A 69 -0.60 6.75 -12.60
N LYS A 70 -0.01 7.74 -11.91
CA LYS A 70 0.89 8.71 -12.55
C LYS A 70 2.13 8.04 -13.15
N GLN A 71 2.75 7.11 -12.43
CA GLN A 71 3.90 6.36 -12.93
C GLN A 71 3.58 5.51 -14.17
N LEU A 72 2.35 5.00 -14.27
CA LEU A 72 1.85 4.21 -15.40
C LEU A 72 1.29 5.07 -16.55
N GLY A 73 1.32 6.40 -16.45
CA GLY A 73 0.79 7.30 -17.48
C GLY A 73 -0.75 7.32 -17.59
N ILE A 74 -1.46 6.89 -16.54
CA ILE A 74 -2.92 6.82 -16.52
C ILE A 74 -3.48 8.19 -16.10
N LYS A 75 -4.44 8.71 -16.87
CA LYS A 75 -5.19 9.92 -16.50
C LYS A 75 -6.16 9.58 -15.36
N VAL A 76 -6.01 10.27 -14.22
CA VAL A 76 -6.81 10.06 -13.01
C VAL A 76 -7.65 11.27 -12.66
N PHE A 77 -8.88 11.02 -12.23
CA PHE A 77 -9.76 11.96 -11.52
C PHE A 77 -9.88 11.53 -10.07
N VAL A 78 -9.97 12.48 -9.14
CA VAL A 78 -9.92 12.20 -7.70
C VAL A 78 -10.98 13.00 -6.97
N THR A 79 -11.67 12.38 -6.01
CA THR A 79 -12.49 13.11 -5.03
C THR A 79 -11.80 13.11 -3.66
N VAL A 80 -11.91 14.23 -2.96
CA VAL A 80 -11.48 14.39 -1.58
C VAL A 80 -12.62 14.99 -0.76
N GLY A 81 -12.59 14.77 0.55
CA GLY A 81 -13.43 15.45 1.53
C GLY A 81 -12.60 16.47 2.31
#